data_AF-A0A0G1XE27-F1
#
_entry.id   AF-A0A0G1XE27-F1
#
_cell.length_a   1.000
_cell.length_b   1.000
_cell.length_c   1.000
_cell.angle_alpha   90.00
_cell.angle_beta   90.00
_cell.angle_gamma   90.00
#
_symmetry.space_group_name_H-M   'P 1'
#
loop_
_entity.id
_entity.type
_entity.pdbx_description
1 polymer ?
#
loop_
_entity_poly.entity_id
_entity_poly.type
_entity_poly.pdbx_seq_one_letter_code
_entity_poly.pdbx_strand_id
1 'polypeptide(L)'
;MGNPELSYIHHIDDSRRPPTPEVGDQGKNAEGVVLDFFSEKIPRMKMRPATPEEDSGFGKAIDAVGYLDNKPALGLQITTATDSAARQKKLGELRDRPFLRLSEMNPQKDPAIPRAIAFLEAQDVAGYLNDRDFSKHPGLMQQILESTVSSLRFDLTQTKNLQEIERLQGLIQFLEIEKQNIEGRATTGVH
;
A
#
# COMPACT_ATOMS: atom_id res chain seq x y z
N MET A 1 -5.43 40.47 -13.98
CA MET A 1 -6.86 40.32 -13.61
C MET A 1 -7.38 39.11 -14.35
N GLY A 2 -7.57 37.99 -13.66
CA GLY A 2 -8.01 36.72 -14.26
C GLY A 2 -9.52 36.74 -14.52
N ASN A 3 -9.93 36.29 -15.70
CA ASN A 3 -11.32 36.35 -16.15
C ASN A 3 -12.20 35.35 -15.37
N PRO A 4 -13.19 35.81 -14.57
CA PRO A 4 -14.02 34.95 -13.71
C PRO A 4 -14.88 33.93 -14.47
N GLU A 5 -15.05 34.09 -15.78
CA GLU A 5 -15.82 33.15 -16.61
C GLU A 5 -15.09 31.81 -16.81
N LEU A 6 -13.76 31.78 -16.81
CA LEU A 6 -12.99 30.53 -16.91
C LEU A 6 -13.15 29.66 -15.67
N SER A 7 -13.18 30.27 -14.48
CA SER A 7 -13.40 29.55 -13.22
C SER A 7 -14.79 28.89 -13.17
N TYR A 8 -15.80 29.55 -13.72
CA TYR A 8 -17.17 29.06 -13.71
C TYR A 8 -17.37 27.84 -14.62
N ILE A 9 -16.70 27.81 -15.79
CA ILE A 9 -16.78 26.68 -16.72
C ILE A 9 -16.12 25.42 -16.13
N HIS A 10 -14.99 25.57 -15.43
CA HIS A 10 -14.33 24.46 -14.74
C HIS A 10 -15.21 23.85 -13.63
N HIS A 11 -16.00 24.65 -12.91
CA HIS A 11 -16.92 24.15 -11.89
C HIS A 11 -18.15 23.41 -12.46
N ILE A 12 -18.58 23.74 -13.68
CA ILE A 12 -19.72 23.06 -14.33
C ILE A 12 -19.33 21.67 -14.86
N ASP A 13 -18.09 21.49 -15.28
CA ASP A 13 -17.60 20.20 -15.78
C ASP A 13 -17.36 19.18 -14.64
N ASP A 14 -16.85 19.64 -13.49
CA ASP A 14 -16.70 18.77 -12.30
C ASP A 14 -18.05 18.39 -11.67
N SER A 15 -19.08 19.23 -11.79
CA SER A 15 -20.43 18.95 -11.26
C SER A 15 -21.30 18.08 -12.16
N ARG A 16 -20.84 17.76 -13.39
CA ARG A 16 -21.48 16.81 -14.30
C ARG A 16 -20.82 15.43 -14.34
N ARG A 17 -19.69 15.26 -13.65
CA ARG A 17 -19.18 13.92 -13.40
C ARG A 17 -20.19 13.22 -12.51
N PRO A 18 -20.69 12.03 -12.89
CA PRO A 18 -21.50 11.25 -11.96
C PRO A 18 -20.68 11.13 -10.67
N PRO A 19 -21.28 11.37 -9.49
CA PRO A 19 -20.59 11.13 -8.24
C PRO A 19 -20.03 9.71 -8.36
N THR A 20 -18.70 9.58 -8.37
CA THR A 20 -18.09 8.27 -8.26
C THR A 20 -18.65 7.76 -6.95
N PRO A 21 -19.39 6.64 -6.94
CA PRO A 21 -20.06 6.21 -5.73
C PRO A 21 -19.00 6.20 -4.63
N GLU A 22 -19.18 7.02 -3.60
CA GLU A 22 -18.42 6.87 -2.37
C GLU A 22 -18.86 5.52 -1.82
N VAL A 23 -18.16 4.47 -2.25
CA VAL A 23 -18.42 3.11 -1.81
C VAL A 23 -17.89 3.07 -0.39
N GLY A 24 -18.76 3.36 0.57
CA GLY A 24 -18.44 3.52 2.00
C GLY A 24 -17.72 2.34 2.65
N ASP A 25 -17.61 1.20 1.95
CA ASP A 25 -16.90 0.00 2.40
C ASP A 25 -15.68 -0.39 1.55
N GLN A 26 -15.34 0.36 0.49
CA GLN A 26 -14.22 -0.01 -0.39
C GLN A 26 -12.85 0.08 0.29
N GLY A 27 -12.67 0.99 1.26
CA GLY A 27 -11.43 1.06 2.05
C GLY A 27 -11.19 -0.22 2.83
N LYS A 28 -12.15 -0.60 3.68
CA LYS A 28 -12.10 -1.84 4.50
C LYS A 28 -11.99 -3.10 3.65
N ASN A 29 -12.70 -3.13 2.53
CA ASN A 29 -12.62 -4.24 1.59
C ASN A 29 -11.22 -4.36 0.97
N ALA A 30 -10.62 -3.24 0.55
CA ALA A 30 -9.26 -3.24 0.02
C ALA A 30 -8.23 -3.63 1.07
N GLU A 31 -8.41 -3.20 2.33
CA GLU A 31 -7.58 -3.66 3.44
C GLU A 31 -7.60 -5.18 3.55
N GLY A 32 -8.80 -5.78 3.64
CA GLY A 32 -8.96 -7.23 3.71
C GLY A 32 -8.25 -7.95 2.54
N VAL A 33 -8.44 -7.46 1.32
CA VAL A 33 -7.79 -8.01 0.12
C VAL A 33 -6.26 -7.98 0.22
N VAL A 34 -5.66 -6.89 0.70
CA VAL A 34 -4.20 -6.80 0.86
C VAL A 34 -3.72 -7.76 1.95
N LEU A 35 -4.43 -7.84 3.08
CA LEU A 35 -4.08 -8.74 4.17
C LEU A 35 -4.13 -10.21 3.71
N ASP A 36 -5.18 -10.58 2.99
CA ASP A 36 -5.37 -11.91 2.42
C ASP A 36 -4.27 -12.22 1.39
N PHE A 37 -3.96 -11.26 0.51
CA PHE A 37 -2.90 -11.41 -0.50
C PHE A 37 -1.55 -11.77 0.14
N PHE A 38 -1.07 -10.98 1.09
CA PHE A 38 0.22 -11.24 1.73
C PHE A 38 0.20 -12.55 2.51
N SER A 39 -0.89 -12.85 3.21
CA SER A 39 -1.03 -14.08 4.00
C SER A 39 -1.04 -15.35 3.13
N GLU A 40 -1.70 -15.30 1.97
CA GLU A 40 -1.84 -16.44 1.06
C GLU A 40 -0.65 -16.61 0.11
N LYS A 41 -0.15 -15.51 -0.46
CA LYS A 41 0.82 -15.56 -1.56
C LYS A 41 2.25 -15.34 -1.11
N ILE A 42 2.46 -14.77 0.09
CA ILE A 42 3.79 -14.48 0.64
C ILE A 42 3.90 -15.07 2.05
N PRO A 43 4.01 -16.41 2.20
CA PRO A 43 3.85 -17.10 3.49
C PRO A 43 4.81 -16.66 4.60
N ARG A 44 5.96 -16.09 4.24
CA ARG A 44 6.95 -15.55 5.18
C ARG A 44 6.57 -14.18 5.75
N MET A 45 5.63 -13.49 5.11
CA MET A 45 5.17 -12.18 5.49
C MET A 45 3.75 -12.27 6.06
N LYS A 46 3.65 -12.27 7.39
CA LYS A 46 2.36 -12.25 8.08
C LYS A 46 1.86 -10.82 8.19
N MET A 47 0.58 -10.61 7.93
CA MET A 47 -0.05 -9.31 8.10
C MET A 47 -1.02 -9.32 9.27
N ARG A 48 -1.17 -8.17 9.92
CA ARG A 48 -2.31 -7.87 10.79
C ARG A 48 -2.87 -6.49 10.50
N PRO A 49 -4.14 -6.21 10.82
CA PRO A 49 -4.65 -4.86 10.87
C PRO A 49 -3.85 -3.99 11.87
N ALA A 50 -3.76 -2.70 11.58
CA ALA A 50 -3.23 -1.73 12.51
C ALA A 50 -4.13 -1.61 13.76
N THR A 51 -3.54 -1.32 14.91
CA THR A 51 -4.31 -0.98 16.11
C THR A 51 -4.85 0.45 16.00
N PRO A 52 -5.88 0.84 16.75
CA PRO A 52 -6.38 2.21 16.75
C PRO A 52 -5.29 3.26 17.00
N GLU A 53 -4.30 2.97 17.85
CA GLU A 53 -3.19 3.88 18.13
C GLU A 53 -2.21 4.02 16.95
N GLU A 54 -2.09 2.98 16.12
CA GLU A 54 -1.26 2.95 14.93
C GLU A 54 -1.93 3.65 13.74
N ASP A 55 -3.26 3.67 13.71
CA ASP A 55 -4.12 4.30 12.71
C ASP A 55 -4.44 5.78 13.05
N SER A 56 -4.69 6.10 14.32
CA SER A 56 -5.15 7.43 14.77
C SER A 56 -4.05 8.31 15.38
N GLY A 57 -2.79 7.90 15.34
CA GLY A 57 -1.69 8.57 16.04
C GLY A 57 -1.20 9.84 15.33
N PHE A 58 -0.62 10.80 16.08
CA PHE A 58 0.03 12.02 15.56
C PHE A 58 1.00 11.70 14.41
N GLY A 59 0.52 11.76 13.17
CA GLY A 59 1.24 11.43 11.93
C GLY A 59 1.63 9.97 11.73
N LYS A 60 0.78 9.02 12.16
CA LYS A 60 0.83 7.60 11.76
C LYS A 60 -0.58 7.18 11.34
N ALA A 61 -0.79 7.05 10.03
CA ALA A 61 -2.00 6.44 9.46
C ALA A 61 -1.50 5.27 8.60
N ILE A 62 -1.35 4.11 9.24
CA ILE A 62 -1.15 2.83 8.55
C ILE A 62 -2.38 1.98 8.82
N ASP A 63 -2.81 1.23 7.83
CA ASP A 63 -3.97 0.35 7.91
C ASP A 63 -3.55 -1.08 8.29
N ALA A 64 -2.30 -1.45 8.04
CA ALA A 64 -1.77 -2.77 8.36
C ALA A 64 -0.29 -2.77 8.76
N VAL A 65 0.11 -3.81 9.51
CA VAL A 65 1.51 -4.08 9.87
C VAL A 65 1.92 -5.45 9.30
N GLY A 66 3.04 -5.46 8.60
CA GLY A 66 3.67 -6.66 8.06
C GLY A 66 4.85 -7.15 8.89
N TYR A 67 4.90 -8.45 9.11
CA TYR A 67 5.94 -9.15 9.85
C TYR A 67 6.65 -10.14 8.94
N LEU A 68 7.94 -9.93 8.71
CA LEU A 68 8.79 -10.87 8.00
C LEU A 68 9.48 -11.78 9.01
N ASP A 69 9.29 -13.10 8.88
CA ASP A 69 9.83 -14.11 9.80
C ASP A 69 9.53 -13.79 11.28
N ASN A 70 8.31 -13.30 11.55
CA ASN A 70 7.79 -12.87 12.86
C ASN A 70 8.47 -11.62 13.47
N LYS A 71 9.18 -10.82 12.67
CA LYS A 71 9.69 -9.50 13.09
C LYS A 71 8.97 -8.39 12.32
N PRO A 72 8.60 -7.26 12.97
CA PRO A 72 8.03 -6.13 12.25
C PRO A 72 8.95 -5.71 11.10
N ALA A 73 8.37 -5.60 9.90
CA ALA A 73 9.11 -5.36 8.66
C ALA A 73 8.64 -4.12 7.90
N LEU A 74 7.33 -3.83 7.92
CA LEU A 74 6.77 -2.62 7.31
C LEU A 74 5.38 -2.27 7.88
N GLY A 75 4.98 -1.01 7.75
CA GLY A 75 3.58 -0.59 7.83
C GLY A 75 3.03 -0.29 6.45
N LEU A 76 1.79 -0.70 6.18
CA LEU A 76 1.09 -0.39 4.94
C LEU A 76 0.01 0.64 5.16
N GLN A 77 -0.04 1.62 4.27
CA GLN A 77 -1.21 2.42 4.02
C GLN A 77 -1.88 1.89 2.75
N ILE A 78 -3.15 1.51 2.86
CA ILE A 78 -3.94 0.86 1.83
C ILE A 78 -4.92 1.88 1.28
N THR A 79 -5.00 1.98 -0.04
CA THR A 79 -5.81 3.03 -0.66
C THR A 79 -6.39 2.58 -1.99
N THR A 80 -7.68 2.86 -2.18
CA THR A 80 -8.40 2.68 -3.45
C THR A 80 -8.53 3.95 -4.26
N ALA A 81 -7.95 5.06 -3.79
CA ALA A 81 -8.07 6.37 -4.42
C ALA A 81 -7.64 6.35 -5.89
N THR A 82 -8.61 6.51 -6.78
CA THR A 82 -8.45 6.51 -8.24
C THR A 82 -7.82 7.79 -8.78
N ASP A 83 -7.76 8.85 -7.97
CA ASP A 83 -7.17 10.14 -8.34
C ASP A 83 -5.64 10.14 -8.14
N SER A 84 -4.93 10.38 -9.24
CA SER A 84 -3.47 10.57 -9.28
C SER A 84 -3.01 11.67 -8.32
N ALA A 85 -3.76 12.77 -8.18
CA ALA A 85 -3.42 13.86 -7.27
C ALA A 85 -3.54 13.45 -5.80
N ALA A 86 -4.58 12.68 -5.45
CA ALA A 86 -4.74 12.12 -4.12
C ALA A 86 -3.64 11.09 -3.79
N ARG A 87 -3.23 10.27 -4.77
CA ARG A 87 -2.09 9.36 -4.63
C ARG A 87 -0.78 10.10 -4.39
N GLN A 88 -0.50 11.12 -5.19
CA GLN A 88 0.71 11.95 -5.01
C GLN A 88 0.71 12.68 -3.67
N LYS A 89 -0.45 13.14 -3.20
CA LYS A 89 -0.58 13.73 -1.86
C LYS A 89 -0.24 12.72 -0.76
N LYS A 90 -0.79 11.50 -0.80
CA LYS A 90 -0.46 10.44 0.18
C LYS A 90 1.02 10.03 0.14
N LEU A 91 1.61 9.91 -1.06
CA LEU A 91 3.06 9.71 -1.22
C LEU A 91 3.86 10.88 -0.62
N GLY A 92 3.38 12.11 -0.78
CA GLY A 92 3.96 13.31 -0.16
C GLY A 92 3.87 13.31 1.37
N GLU A 93 2.77 12.83 1.95
CA GLU A 93 2.59 12.70 3.41
C GLU A 93 3.51 11.62 3.99
N LEU A 94 3.71 10.51 3.28
CA LEU A 94 4.70 9.50 3.65
C LEU A 94 6.13 10.03 3.61
N ARG A 95 6.45 10.90 2.65
CA ARG A 95 7.79 11.51 2.52
C ARG A 95 8.22 12.23 3.80
N ASP A 96 7.31 12.88 4.48
CA ASP A 96 7.66 13.66 5.67
C ASP A 96 8.01 12.75 6.85
N ARG A 97 7.54 11.49 6.84
CA ARG A 97 7.84 10.49 7.88
C ARG A 97 7.90 9.08 7.27
N PRO A 98 8.94 8.69 6.53
CA PRO A 98 8.96 7.41 5.80
C PRO A 98 9.11 6.19 6.72
N PHE A 99 9.58 6.40 7.95
CA PHE A 99 9.73 5.34 8.94
C PHE A 99 8.75 5.50 10.10
N LEU A 100 8.39 4.38 10.70
CA LEU A 100 7.54 4.31 11.87
C LEU A 100 8.15 3.35 12.90
N ARG A 101 7.84 3.58 14.16
CA ARG A 101 8.23 2.70 15.27
C ARG A 101 6.99 2.26 16.01
N LEU A 102 6.71 0.97 16.04
CA LEU A 102 5.59 0.38 16.77
C LEU A 102 5.89 0.36 18.28
N SER A 103 4.85 0.32 19.10
CA SER A 103 4.98 0.28 20.57
C SER A 103 5.66 -0.99 21.07
N GLU A 104 5.48 -2.10 20.36
CA GLU A 104 6.08 -3.41 20.68
C GLU A 104 7.59 -3.50 20.36
N MET A 105 8.13 -2.55 19.59
CA MET A 105 9.53 -2.58 19.15
C MET A 105 10.45 -2.02 20.21
N ASN A 106 11.55 -2.71 20.51
CA ASN A 106 12.56 -2.22 21.44
C ASN A 106 13.31 -1.02 20.84
N PRO A 107 13.27 0.18 21.45
CA PRO A 107 13.90 1.39 20.89
C PRO A 107 15.42 1.29 20.69
N GLN A 108 16.09 0.45 21.48
CA GLN A 108 17.55 0.33 21.48
C GLN A 108 18.05 -0.82 20.59
N LYS A 109 17.20 -1.83 20.34
CA LYS A 109 17.59 -3.04 19.60
C LYS A 109 16.92 -3.12 18.24
N ASP A 110 15.65 -2.75 18.19
CA ASP A 110 14.87 -2.81 16.99
C ASP A 110 14.95 -1.45 16.29
N PRO A 111 15.17 -1.42 14.99
CA PRO A 111 15.09 -0.20 14.19
C PRO A 111 13.68 0.32 14.03
N ALA A 112 13.49 1.45 13.36
CA ALA A 112 12.19 1.77 12.78
C ALA A 112 11.93 0.94 11.51
N ILE A 113 10.66 0.67 11.19
CA ILE A 113 10.25 0.00 9.95
C ILE A 113 9.75 1.01 8.93
N PRO A 114 9.94 0.76 7.63
CA PRO A 114 9.42 1.63 6.58
C PRO A 114 7.89 1.62 6.53
N ARG A 115 7.32 2.73 6.06
CA ARG A 115 5.95 2.83 5.59
C ARG A 115 5.91 2.63 4.09
N ALA A 116 4.88 1.96 3.60
CA ALA A 116 4.66 1.81 2.17
C ALA A 116 3.17 1.96 1.83
N ILE A 117 2.89 2.28 0.58
CA ILE A 117 1.53 2.33 0.05
C ILE A 117 1.24 1.08 -0.75
N ALA A 118 0.15 0.41 -0.42
CA ALA A 118 -0.51 -0.54 -1.32
C ALA A 118 -1.71 0.17 -1.98
N PHE A 119 -1.65 0.32 -3.30
CA PHE A 119 -2.73 0.88 -4.08
C PHE A 119 -3.50 -0.24 -4.79
N LEU A 120 -4.83 -0.18 -4.76
CA LEU A 120 -5.72 -1.13 -5.44
C LEU A 120 -6.78 -0.38 -6.22
N GLU A 121 -7.14 -0.83 -7.43
CA GLU A 121 -8.25 -0.21 -8.14
C GLU A 121 -9.57 -0.75 -7.57
N ALA A 122 -10.53 0.15 -7.36
CA ALA A 122 -11.84 -0.18 -6.83
C ALA A 122 -12.54 -1.32 -7.61
N GLN A 123 -12.38 -1.32 -8.94
CA GLN A 123 -12.94 -2.35 -9.82
C GLN A 123 -12.28 -3.72 -9.62
N ASP A 124 -10.97 -3.76 -9.40
CA ASP A 124 -10.25 -5.02 -9.19
C ASP A 124 -10.54 -5.61 -7.80
N VAL A 125 -10.69 -4.75 -6.79
CA VAL A 125 -11.16 -5.16 -5.45
C VAL A 125 -12.57 -5.75 -5.54
N ALA A 126 -13.50 -5.09 -6.23
CA ALA A 126 -14.84 -5.62 -6.46
C ALA A 126 -14.83 -6.93 -7.26
N GLY A 127 -13.96 -7.04 -8.28
CA GLY A 127 -13.76 -8.26 -9.05
C GLY A 127 -13.35 -9.45 -8.16
N TYR A 128 -12.33 -9.25 -7.32
CA TYR A 128 -11.87 -10.28 -6.38
C TYR A 128 -12.91 -10.65 -5.33
N LEU A 129 -13.66 -9.69 -4.81
CA LEU A 129 -14.71 -9.99 -3.82
C LEU A 129 -15.83 -10.89 -4.38
N ASN A 130 -16.05 -10.86 -5.69
CA ASN A 130 -16.99 -11.74 -6.38
C ASN A 130 -16.42 -13.14 -6.65
N ASP A 131 -15.11 -13.27 -6.86
CA ASP A 131 -14.41 -14.55 -7.06
C ASP A 131 -13.08 -14.54 -6.28
N ARG A 132 -13.13 -15.01 -5.02
CA ARG A 132 -12.02 -14.89 -4.06
C ARG A 132 -10.90 -15.90 -4.32
N ASP A 133 -10.28 -15.77 -5.48
CA ASP A 133 -9.12 -16.56 -5.89
C ASP A 133 -8.12 -15.67 -6.63
N PHE A 134 -7.03 -15.32 -5.94
CA PHE A 134 -5.98 -14.47 -6.51
C PHE A 134 -5.39 -15.01 -7.81
N SER A 135 -5.43 -16.33 -8.07
CA SER A 135 -4.94 -16.88 -9.34
C SER A 135 -5.75 -16.40 -10.55
N LYS A 136 -7.02 -16.01 -10.34
CA LYS A 136 -7.90 -15.44 -11.36
C LYS A 136 -7.79 -13.92 -11.47
N HIS A 137 -7.11 -13.28 -10.53
CA HIS A 137 -6.90 -11.83 -10.46
C HIS A 137 -5.41 -11.45 -10.45
N PRO A 138 -4.61 -11.86 -11.47
CA PRO A 138 -3.17 -11.60 -11.49
C PRO A 138 -2.82 -10.10 -11.52
N GLY A 139 -3.66 -9.28 -12.18
CA GLY A 139 -3.48 -7.83 -12.20
C GLY A 139 -3.54 -7.20 -10.80
N LEU A 140 -4.46 -7.68 -9.96
CA LEU A 140 -4.60 -7.22 -8.57
C LEU A 140 -3.35 -7.57 -7.73
N MET A 141 -2.83 -8.79 -7.87
CA MET A 141 -1.60 -9.21 -7.19
C MET A 141 -0.40 -8.33 -7.61
N GLN A 142 -0.24 -8.13 -8.92
CA GLN A 142 0.83 -7.31 -9.48
C GLN A 142 0.73 -5.87 -8.95
N GLN A 143 -0.48 -5.33 -8.89
CA GLN A 143 -0.72 -3.96 -8.43
C GLN A 143 -0.35 -3.76 -6.95
N ILE A 144 -0.72 -4.69 -6.07
CA ILE A 144 -0.36 -4.63 -4.64
C ILE A 144 1.16 -4.62 -4.48
N LEU A 145 1.87 -5.53 -5.16
CA LEU A 145 3.32 -5.64 -5.08
C LEU A 145 4.04 -4.43 -5.70
N GLU A 146 3.65 -4.03 -6.91
CA GLU A 146 4.29 -2.93 -7.62
C GLU A 146 4.12 -1.59 -6.90
N SER A 147 2.94 -1.31 -6.37
CA SER A 147 2.72 -0.10 -5.58
C SER A 147 3.53 -0.10 -4.29
N THR A 148 3.56 -1.22 -3.57
CA THR A 148 4.35 -1.37 -2.34
C THR A 148 5.84 -1.19 -2.62
N VAL A 149 6.39 -1.90 -3.62
CA VAL A 149 7.81 -1.80 -4.00
C VAL A 149 8.16 -0.41 -4.51
N SER A 150 7.30 0.22 -5.30
CA SER A 150 7.53 1.58 -5.81
C SER A 150 7.58 2.60 -4.66
N SER A 151 6.71 2.45 -3.66
CA SER A 151 6.73 3.28 -2.46
C SER A 151 8.04 3.11 -1.68
N LEU A 152 8.48 1.88 -1.45
CA LEU A 152 9.73 1.60 -0.74
C LEU A 152 10.95 2.12 -1.50
N ARG A 153 10.97 1.99 -2.83
CA ARG A 153 12.02 2.53 -3.69
C ARG A 153 12.05 4.06 -3.63
N PHE A 154 10.89 4.71 -3.58
CA PHE A 154 10.82 6.15 -3.40
C PHE A 154 11.48 6.56 -2.08
N ASP A 155 11.13 5.91 -0.96
CA ASP A 155 11.75 6.18 0.35
C ASP A 155 13.27 5.96 0.34
N LEU A 156 13.73 4.92 -0.36
CA LEU A 156 15.16 4.61 -0.51
C LEU A 156 15.93 5.75 -1.17
N THR A 157 15.33 6.47 -2.13
CA THR A 157 15.97 7.63 -2.76
C THR A 157 16.09 8.85 -1.84
N GLN A 158 15.33 8.88 -0.75
CA GLN A 158 15.22 10.04 0.13
C GLN A 158 15.96 9.87 1.46
N THR A 159 16.02 8.64 1.99
CA THR A 159 16.70 8.40 3.27
C THR A 159 18.23 8.55 3.15
N LYS A 160 18.84 9.12 4.18
CA LYS A 160 20.30 9.25 4.32
C LYS A 160 20.87 8.33 5.40
N ASN A 161 20.01 7.59 6.10
CA ASN A 161 20.42 6.70 7.18
C ASN A 161 20.81 5.33 6.60
N LEU A 162 22.07 4.93 6.79
CA LEU A 162 22.60 3.68 6.22
C LEU A 162 21.84 2.44 6.69
N GLN A 163 21.41 2.39 7.95
CA GLN A 163 20.65 1.23 8.47
C GLN A 163 19.23 1.17 7.92
N GLU A 164 18.66 2.31 7.56
CA GLU A 164 17.35 2.39 6.89
C GLU A 164 17.46 1.98 5.43
N ILE A 165 18.52 2.43 4.75
CA ILE A 165 18.88 2.05 3.38
C ILE A 165 19.00 0.53 3.24
N GLU A 166 19.82 -0.11 4.09
CA GLU A 166 20.02 -1.57 4.05
C GLU A 166 18.71 -2.34 4.23
N ARG A 167 17.81 -1.85 5.09
CA ARG A 167 16.52 -2.50 5.32
C ARG A 167 15.56 -2.33 4.17
N LEU A 168 15.45 -1.11 3.63
CA LEU A 168 14.66 -0.85 2.45
C LEU A 168 15.12 -1.74 1.30
N GLN A 169 16.43 -1.81 1.05
CA GLN A 169 17.01 -2.66 0.01
C GLN A 169 16.69 -4.14 0.24
N GLY A 170 16.88 -4.66 1.46
CA GLY A 170 16.57 -6.05 1.79
C GLY A 170 15.08 -6.38 1.61
N LEU A 171 14.18 -5.48 2.03
CA LEU A 171 12.74 -5.67 1.88
C LEU A 171 12.30 -5.58 0.41
N ILE A 172 12.82 -4.62 -0.35
CA ILE A 172 12.57 -4.49 -1.79
C ILE A 172 13.02 -5.76 -2.51
N GLN A 173 14.24 -6.21 -2.26
CA GLN A 173 14.77 -7.43 -2.87
C GLN A 173 13.90 -8.65 -2.55
N PHE A 174 13.48 -8.79 -1.29
CA PHE A 174 12.57 -9.85 -0.88
C PHE A 174 11.25 -9.81 -1.68
N LEU A 175 10.58 -8.65 -1.72
CA LEU A 175 9.30 -8.51 -2.42
C LEU A 175 9.42 -8.73 -3.93
N GLU A 176 10.55 -8.34 -4.55
CA GLU A 176 10.82 -8.59 -5.97
C GLU A 176 11.03 -10.08 -6.27
N ILE A 177 11.72 -10.81 -5.39
CA ILE A 177 11.85 -12.27 -5.51
C ILE A 177 10.47 -12.93 -5.38
N GLU A 178 9.65 -12.51 -4.41
CA GLU A 178 8.30 -13.06 -4.24
C GLU A 178 7.40 -12.74 -5.45
N LYS A 179 7.52 -11.55 -6.05
CA LYS A 179 6.86 -11.21 -7.30
C LYS A 179 7.21 -12.22 -8.41
N GLN A 180 8.50 -12.47 -8.62
CA GLN A 180 8.98 -13.44 -9.62
C GLN A 180 8.49 -14.87 -9.32
N ASN A 181 8.45 -15.27 -8.05
CA ASN A 181 7.95 -16.58 -7.64
C ASN A 181 6.46 -16.74 -7.94
N ILE A 182 5.65 -15.70 -7.69
CA ILE A 182 4.20 -15.72 -7.97
C ILE A 182 3.96 -15.81 -9.49
N GLU A 183 4.67 -15.01 -10.29
CA GLU A 183 4.60 -15.04 -11.75
C GLU A 183 5.09 -16.39 -12.33
N GLY A 184 6.16 -16.96 -11.76
CA GLY A 184 6.71 -18.26 -12.12
C GLY A 184 5.78 -19.43 -11.79
N ARG A 185 5.04 -19.36 -10.67
CA ARG A 185 4.04 -20.37 -10.29
C ARG A 185 2.80 -20.31 -11.19
N ALA A 186 2.37 -19.11 -11.56
CA ALA A 186 1.24 -18.91 -12.49
C ALA A 186 1.52 -19.48 -13.89
N THR A 187 2.78 -19.52 -14.32
CA THR A 187 3.18 -20.03 -15.64
C THR A 187 3.51 -21.53 -15.67
N THR A 188 3.82 -22.13 -14.52
CA THR A 188 4.25 -23.54 -14.44
C THR A 188 3.15 -24.52 -14.03
N GLY A 189 1.98 -24.05 -13.59
CA GLY A 189 0.78 -24.88 -13.40
C GLY A 189 0.95 -26.02 -12.38
N VAL A 190 1.90 -25.92 -11.45
CA VAL A 190 2.11 -26.94 -10.42
C VAL A 190 1.16 -26.64 -9.26
N HIS A 191 0.00 -27.31 -9.29
CA HIS A 191 -0.94 -27.46 -8.18
C HIS A 191 -0.51 -28.59 -7.24
#